data_AF-A0A095AUC4-F1
#
_entry.id   AF-A0A095AUC4-F1
#
_cell.length_a   1.000
_cell.length_b   1.000
_cell.length_c   1.000
_cell.angle_alpha   90.00
_cell.angle_beta   90.00
_cell.angle_gamma   90.00
#
_symmetry.space_group_name_H-M   'P 1'
#
loop_
_entity.id
_entity.type
_entity.pdbx_description
1 polymer ?
#
loop_
_entity_poly.entity_id
_entity_poly.type
_entity_poly.pdbx_seq_one_letter_code
_entity_poly.pdbx_strand_id
1 'polypeptide(L)' 'ILDDEGVKRRFRASNYQSTTRVKPFICTMPLRLEANWNNIYFNVADFTKRAYGTNFVEVLRVQVCNGH' A
#
# COMPACT_ATOMS: atom_id res chain seq x y z
N ILE A 1 -2.01 -6.49 4.99
CA ILE A 1 -1.02 -6.56 6.09
C ILE A 1 -1.76 -6.73 7.38
N LEU A 2 -1.10 -7.34 8.36
CA LEU A 2 -1.53 -7.34 9.76
C LEU A 2 -0.66 -6.31 10.49
N ASP A 3 -1.27 -5.50 11.35
CA ASP A 3 -0.56 -4.63 12.27
C ASP A 3 -0.56 -5.19 13.70
N ASP A 4 0.17 -4.53 14.60
CA ASP A 4 0.33 -4.91 16.01
C ASP A 4 -0.93 -4.71 16.87
N GLU A 5 -1.95 -4.04 16.34
CA GLU A 5 -3.30 -3.99 16.92
C GLU A 5 -4.18 -5.18 16.46
N GLY A 6 -3.64 -6.08 15.63
CA GLY A 6 -4.37 -7.21 15.06
C GLY A 6 -5.34 -6.81 13.94
N VAL A 7 -5.23 -5.59 13.40
CA VAL A 7 -6.11 -5.07 12.35
C VAL A 7 -5.56 -5.42 10.97
N LYS A 8 -6.43 -5.96 10.12
CA LYS A 8 -6.11 -6.25 8.72
C LYS A 8 -6.28 -4.99 7.87
N ARG A 9 -5.19 -4.51 7.26
CA ARG A 9 -5.18 -3.32 6.40
C ARG A 9 -4.70 -3.62 4.99
N ARG A 10 -5.17 -2.84 4.02
CA ARG A 10 -4.82 -2.97 2.61
C ARG A 10 -4.12 -1.70 2.12
N PHE A 11 -2.94 -1.85 1.52
CA PHE A 11 -2.35 -0.80 0.71
C PHE A 11 -2.65 -1.09 -0.76
N ARG A 12 -3.12 -0.08 -1.50
CA ARG A 12 -3.39 -0.18 -2.93
C ARG A 12 -2.66 0.95 -3.64
N ALA A 13 -1.63 0.61 -4.41
CA ALA A 13 -0.95 1.53 -5.30
C ALA A 13 -1.55 1.40 -6.70
N SER A 14 -1.84 2.52 -7.38
CA SER A 14 -2.36 2.50 -8.75
C SER A 14 -1.85 3.66 -9.58
N ASN A 15 -1.75 3.45 -10.90
CA ASN A 15 -1.26 4.44 -11.87
C ASN A 15 -2.32 5.47 -12.32
N TYR A 16 -3.59 5.26 -11.97
CA TYR A 16 -4.69 6.18 -12.33
C TYR A 16 -5.15 7.05 -11.15
N GLN A 17 -4.78 6.70 -9.91
CA GLN A 17 -5.06 7.56 -8.75
C GLN A 17 -4.02 8.68 -8.66
N SER A 18 -4.49 9.90 -8.42
CA SER A 18 -3.65 11.10 -8.27
C SER A 18 -3.44 11.53 -6.82
N THR A 19 -4.21 10.98 -5.88
CA THR A 19 -4.22 11.42 -4.47
C THR A 19 -4.13 10.24 -3.53
N THR A 20 -3.34 10.41 -2.47
CA THR A 20 -3.32 9.47 -1.35
C THR A 20 -4.59 9.63 -0.52
N ARG A 21 -5.26 8.51 -0.18
CA ARG A 21 -6.41 8.51 0.73
C ARG A 21 -6.25 7.40 1.75
N VAL A 22 -6.29 7.78 3.02
CA VAL A 22 -6.23 6.85 4.14
C VAL A 22 -7.64 6.66 4.70
N LYS A 23 -8.11 5.42 4.69
CA LYS A 23 -9.31 4.95 5.38
C LYS A 23 -8.90 3.85 6.37
N PRO A 24 -9.71 3.56 7.40
CA PRO A 24 -9.34 2.61 8.46
C PRO A 24 -8.79 1.27 7.96
N PHE A 25 -9.37 0.71 6.90
CA PHE A 25 -8.97 -0.60 6.36
C PHE A 25 -8.21 -0.55 5.04
N ILE A 26 -8.15 0.62 4.38
CA ILE A 26 -7.49 0.75 3.08
C ILE A 26 -6.80 2.10 2.93
N CYS A 27 -5.54 2.06 2.50
CA CYS A 27 -4.78 3.22 2.04
C CYS A 27 -4.60 3.08 0.53
N THR A 28 -5.17 4.02 -0.24
CA THR A 28 -4.97 4.12 -1.68
C THR A 28 -3.91 5.16 -1.98
N MET A 29 -2.92 4.80 -2.78
CA MET A 29 -1.73 5.62 -3.06
C MET A 29 -1.53 5.74 -4.58
N PRO A 30 -1.11 6.92 -5.07
CA PRO A 30 -0.69 7.07 -6.46
C PRO A 30 0.61 6.29 -6.70
N LEU A 31 0.74 5.67 -7.88
CA LEU A 31 1.97 5.02 -8.34
C LEU A 31 2.38 5.63 -9.67
N ARG A 32 3.46 6.43 -9.65
CA ARG A 32 4.05 6.94 -10.88
C ARG A 32 5.01 5.89 -11.42
N LEU A 33 4.85 5.56 -12.70
CA LEU A 33 5.72 4.69 -13.45
C LEU A 33 6.35 5.49 -14.58
N GLU A 34 7.62 5.26 -14.83
CA GLU A 34 8.32 5.81 -15.99
C GLU A 34 8.14 4.88 -17.20
N ALA A 35 8.52 5.36 -18.39
CA ALA A 35 8.51 4.52 -19.57
C ALA A 35 9.46 3.33 -19.40
N ASN A 36 9.04 2.16 -19.92
CA ASN A 36 9.78 0.89 -19.88
C ASN A 36 9.80 0.23 -18.48
N TRP A 37 10.95 -0.36 -18.12
CA TRP A 37 11.12 -1.17 -16.92
C TRP A 37 11.27 -0.30 -15.67
N ASN A 38 10.47 -0.61 -14.66
CA ASN A 38 10.49 0.08 -13.36
C ASN A 38 10.76 -0.93 -12.25
N ASN A 39 11.64 -0.58 -11.31
CA ASN A 39 11.81 -1.29 -10.05
C ASN A 39 11.17 -0.48 -8.93
N ILE A 40 10.25 -1.10 -8.19
CA ILE A 40 9.44 -0.41 -7.18
C ILE A 40 9.68 -1.07 -5.83
N TYR A 41 10.07 -0.25 -4.86
CA TYR A 41 10.22 -0.68 -3.47
C TYR A 41 9.02 -0.19 -2.66
N PHE A 42 8.37 -1.11 -1.98
CA PHE A 42 7.22 -0.81 -1.14
C PHE A 42 7.58 -1.08 0.32
N ASN A 43 7.99 -0.04 1.04
CA ASN A 43 8.35 -0.17 2.47
C ASN A 43 7.07 -0.26 3.32
N VAL A 44 6.59 -1.50 3.48
CA VAL A 44 5.34 -1.78 4.19
C VAL A 44 5.38 -1.31 5.64
N ALA A 45 6.53 -1.44 6.32
CA ALA A 45 6.67 -1.06 7.72
C ALA A 45 6.49 0.45 7.92
N ASP A 46 7.22 1.23 7.12
CA ASP A 46 7.14 2.68 7.14
C ASP A 46 5.75 3.20 6.70
N PHE A 47 5.15 2.59 5.67
CA PHE A 47 3.79 2.97 5.27
C PHE A 47 2.73 2.63 6.31
N THR A 48 2.88 1.51 7.03
CA THR A 48 1.97 1.16 8.14
C THR A 48 2.07 2.22 9.25
N LYS A 49 3.30 2.61 9.60
CA LYS A 49 3.52 3.65 10.61
C LYS A 49 2.95 5.00 10.21
N ARG A 50 3.19 5.44 8.97
CA ARG A 50 2.76 6.75 8.48
C ARG A 50 1.24 6.85 8.24
N ALA A 51 0.60 5.77 7.78
CA ALA A 51 -0.83 5.80 7.49
C ALA A 51 -1.69 5.56 8.74
N TYR A 52 -1.22 4.74 9.69
CA TYR A 52 -2.06 4.23 10.76
C TYR A 52 -1.49 4.43 12.17
N GLY A 53 -0.23 4.83 12.33
CA GLY A 53 0.43 4.95 13.63
C GLY A 53 0.84 3.62 14.27
N THR A 54 0.41 2.50 13.69
CA THR A 54 0.67 1.13 14.14
C THR A 54 1.95 0.56 13.52
N ASN A 55 2.42 -0.57 14.04
CA ASN A 55 3.62 -1.25 13.55
C ASN A 55 3.25 -2.43 12.65
N PHE A 56 4.02 -2.64 11.59
CA PHE A 56 3.84 -3.77 10.70
C PHE A 56 4.24 -5.09 11.37
N VAL A 57 3.39 -6.11 11.22
CA VAL A 57 3.67 -7.48 11.66
C VAL A 57 3.99 -8.37 10.46
N GLU A 58 3.04 -8.53 9.52
CA GLU A 58 3.22 -9.43 8.39
C GLU A 58 2.39 -9.07 7.14
N VAL A 59 2.83 -9.59 6.00
CA VAL A 59 2.09 -9.51 4.73
C VAL A 59 1.20 -10.74 4.60
N LEU A 60 -0.12 -10.52 4.65
CA LEU A 60 -1.11 -11.61 4.52
C LEU A 60 -1.34 -12.05 3.06
N ARG A 61 -1.25 -11.12 2.10
CA ARG A 61 -1.50 -11.36 0.67
C ARG A 61 -0.94 -10.24 -0.18
N VAL A 62 -0.39 -10.60 -1.34
CA VAL A 62 -0.05 -9.67 -2.42
C VAL A 62 -0.93 -9.97 -3.63
N GLN A 63 -1.41 -8.92 -4.31
CA GLN A 63 -2.19 -9.04 -5.54
C GLN A 63 -1.70 -8.00 -6.54
N VAL A 64 -1.43 -8.45 -7.76
CA VAL A 64 -1.17 -7.60 -8.92
C VAL A 64 -2.39 -7.67 -9.82
N CYS A 65 -2.93 -6.51 -10.19
CA CYS A 65 -4.10 -6.41 -11.08
C CYS A 65 -3.66 -5.81 -12.42
N ASN A 66 -4.16 -6.37 -13.52
CA ASN A 66 -4.13 -5.67 -14.79
C ASN A 66 -5.16 -4.53 -14.74
N GLY A 67 -4.79 -3.36 -15.24
CA GLY A 67 -5.78 -2.33 -15.57
C GLY A 67 -6.69 -2.87 -16.66
N HIS A 68 -8.00 -2.72 -16.48
CA HIS A 68 -8.94 -2.83 -17.60
C HIS A 68 -8.80 -1.61 -18.49
#